data_AF-A0A661ZHC8-F1
#
_entry.id   AF-A0A661ZHC8-F1
#
_cell.length_a   1.000
_cell.length_b   1.000
_cell.length_c   1.000
_cell.angle_alpha   90.00
_cell.angle_beta   90.00
_cell.angle_gamma   90.00
#
_symmetry.space_group_name_H-M   'P 1'
#
loop_
_entity.id
_entity.type
_entity.pdbx_description
1 polymer ?
#
loop_
_entity_poly.entity_id
_entity_poly.type
_entity_poly.pdbx_seq_one_letter_code
_entity_poly.pdbx_strand_id
1 'polypeptide(L)'
;MKPYELVLTNRSVDNDYVKLLMGRAQEHFLKGEFEAAIDNFDEVLVLNSNKMEADFYMGVSNMEIDQHKEASKSFIRVIKQDDNLYIQKAEWFLAGCLLAMDETDQARRKLASIASSSNHYYMDDAAKILKRMKR
;
A
#
# COMPACT_ATOMS: atom_id res chain seq x y z
N MET A 1 16.33 28.22 37.66
CA MET A 1 16.18 26.84 37.14
C MET A 1 14.82 26.76 36.45
N LYS A 2 14.79 26.72 35.12
CA LYS A 2 13.58 26.40 34.34
C LYS A 2 13.97 25.33 33.30
N PRO A 3 13.24 24.21 33.22
CA PRO A 3 13.66 23.02 32.48
C PRO A 3 13.26 23.17 31.01
N TYR A 4 14.25 23.33 30.14
CA TYR A 4 14.09 23.38 28.68
C TYR A 4 14.87 22.25 27.99
N GLU A 5 14.89 21.07 28.61
CA GLU A 5 15.41 19.85 28.00
C GLU A 5 14.29 18.81 28.00
N LEU A 6 14.20 17.98 26.95
CA LEU A 6 13.28 16.83 26.75
C LEU A 6 12.03 17.01 25.88
N VAL A 7 12.09 17.77 24.79
CA VAL A 7 11.13 17.55 23.66
C VAL A 7 11.83 17.24 22.34
N LEU A 8 13.12 17.56 22.22
CA LEU A 8 13.88 17.36 20.97
C LEU A 8 14.42 15.94 20.78
N THR A 9 14.56 15.15 21.84
CA THR A 9 15.16 13.79 21.77
C THR A 9 14.16 12.71 21.34
N ASN A 10 12.87 12.85 21.65
CA ASN A 10 11.88 11.80 21.32
C ASN A 10 11.63 11.71 19.82
N ARG A 11 11.37 12.85 19.15
CA ARG A 11 11.05 12.86 17.71
C ARG A 11 12.19 12.35 16.82
N SER A 12 13.44 12.56 17.22
CA SER A 12 14.60 12.05 16.49
C SER A 12 14.74 10.54 16.65
N VAL A 13 14.55 10.02 17.87
CA VAL A 13 14.59 8.58 18.16
C VAL A 13 13.44 7.86 17.46
N ASP A 14 12.23 8.42 17.50
CA ASP A 14 11.07 7.85 16.80
C ASP A 14 11.30 7.77 15.28
N ASN A 15 11.93 8.78 14.69
CA ASN A 15 12.24 8.78 13.25
C ASN A 15 13.31 7.76 12.88
N ASP A 16 14.37 7.62 13.67
CA ASP A 16 15.42 6.63 13.41
C ASP A 16 14.93 5.19 13.66
N TYR A 17 14.06 5.00 14.65
CA TYR A 17 13.38 3.72 14.88
C TYR A 17 12.43 3.36 13.73
N VAL A 18 11.62 4.31 13.23
CA VAL A 18 10.79 4.12 12.03
C VAL A 18 11.63 3.73 10.81
N LYS A 19 12.79 4.37 10.59
CA LYS A 19 13.69 3.97 9.49
C LYS A 19 14.23 2.56 9.65
N LEU A 20 14.60 2.17 10.87
CA LEU A 20 15.08 0.82 11.16
C LEU A 20 13.99 -0.23 10.88
N LEU A 21 12.77 0.00 11.35
CA LEU A 21 11.63 -0.89 11.10
C LEU A 21 11.32 -0.98 9.61
N MET A 22 11.32 0.15 8.89
CA MET A 22 11.17 0.17 7.42
C MET A 22 12.21 -0.71 6.72
N GLY A 23 13.48 -0.60 7.11
CA GLY A 23 14.55 -1.41 6.53
C GLY A 23 14.36 -2.91 6.78
N ARG A 24 13.97 -3.30 7.99
CA ARG A 24 13.65 -4.70 8.33
C ARG A 24 12.44 -5.22 7.57
N ALA A 25 11.37 -4.43 7.50
CA ALA A 25 10.17 -4.79 6.77
C ALA A 25 10.47 -5.06 5.28
N GLN A 26 11.27 -4.19 4.66
CA GLN A 26 11.73 -4.36 3.28
C GLN A 26 12.62 -5.60 3.12
N GLU A 27 13.52 -5.88 4.06
CA GLU A 27 14.35 -7.08 4.03
C GLU A 27 13.50 -8.36 4.08
N HIS A 28 12.54 -8.44 5.01
CA HIS A 28 11.59 -9.55 5.11
C HIS A 28 10.76 -9.68 3.83
N PHE A 29 10.25 -8.56 3.29
CA PHE A 29 9.49 -8.54 2.04
C PHE A 29 10.31 -9.12 0.87
N LEU A 30 11.57 -8.71 0.73
CA LEU A 30 12.46 -9.21 -0.33
C LEU A 30 12.81 -10.70 -0.17
N LYS A 31 12.77 -11.22 1.05
CA LYS A 31 12.95 -12.66 1.34
C LYS A 31 11.67 -13.48 1.17
N GLY A 32 10.52 -12.84 0.93
CA GLY A 32 9.21 -13.50 0.90
C GLY A 32 8.66 -13.86 2.28
N GLU A 33 9.24 -13.31 3.36
CA GLU A 33 8.80 -13.50 4.74
C GLU A 33 7.66 -12.51 5.04
N PHE A 34 6.55 -12.65 4.32
CA PHE A 34 5.50 -11.63 4.23
C PHE A 34 4.80 -11.34 5.56
N GLU A 35 4.58 -12.34 6.42
CA GLU A 35 3.99 -12.14 7.75
C GLU A 35 4.89 -11.25 8.63
N ALA A 36 6.20 -11.53 8.66
CA ALA A 36 7.17 -10.70 9.38
C ALA A 36 7.30 -9.30 8.78
N ALA A 37 7.19 -9.17 7.45
CA ALA A 37 7.16 -7.87 6.79
C ALA A 37 5.92 -7.06 7.21
N ILE A 38 4.74 -7.69 7.26
CA ILE A 38 3.49 -7.06 7.71
C ILE A 38 3.61 -6.54 9.13
N ASP A 39 4.13 -7.35 10.06
CA ASP A 39 4.30 -6.95 11.46
C ASP A 39 5.17 -5.68 11.59
N ASN A 40 6.30 -5.63 10.87
CA ASN A 40 7.17 -4.45 10.88
C ASN A 40 6.51 -3.24 10.19
N PHE A 41 5.77 -3.43 9.08
CA PHE A 41 5.07 -2.33 8.42
C PHE A 41 3.92 -1.78 9.27
N ASP A 42 3.19 -2.64 9.99
CA ASP A 42 2.14 -2.21 10.90
C ASP A 42 2.72 -1.34 12.03
N GLU A 43 3.85 -1.75 12.61
CA GLU A 43 4.55 -0.95 13.63
C GLU A 43 5.02 0.40 13.07
N VAL A 44 5.53 0.45 11.83
CA VAL A 44 5.84 1.72 11.14
C VAL A 44 4.61 2.62 11.05
N LEU A 45 3.45 2.06 10.69
CA LEU A 45 2.21 2.81 10.50
C LEU A 45 1.57 3.25 11.83
N VAL A 46 1.78 2.50 12.92
CA VAL A 46 1.42 2.92 14.28
C VAL A 46 2.23 4.14 14.71
N LEU A 47 3.53 4.16 14.43
CA LEU A 47 4.43 5.28 14.77
C LEU A 47 4.28 6.47 13.82
N ASN A 48 4.02 6.20 12.54
CA ASN A 48 3.85 7.20 11.51
C ASN A 48 2.84 6.74 10.45
N SER A 49 1.59 7.12 10.67
CA SER A 49 0.47 6.75 9.82
C SER A 49 0.50 7.38 8.41
N ASN A 50 1.47 8.27 8.12
CA ASN A 50 1.62 8.89 6.80
C ASN A 50 2.80 8.30 6.00
N LYS A 51 3.08 7.00 6.19
CA LYS A 51 4.11 6.27 5.43
C LYS A 51 3.47 5.45 4.32
N MET A 52 3.17 6.10 3.20
CA MET A 52 2.50 5.46 2.06
C MET A 52 3.28 4.28 1.47
N GLU A 53 4.60 4.30 1.58
CA GLU A 53 5.43 3.16 1.22
C GLU A 53 5.15 1.94 2.10
N ALA A 54 5.03 2.12 3.42
CA ALA A 54 4.69 1.04 4.35
C ALA A 54 3.29 0.50 4.07
N ASP A 55 2.29 1.38 3.90
CA ASP A 55 0.94 0.98 3.50
C ASP A 55 0.93 0.18 2.19
N PHE A 56 1.68 0.64 1.17
CA PHE A 56 1.76 -0.06 -0.11
C PHE A 56 2.36 -1.45 0.02
N TYR A 57 3.56 -1.58 0.61
CA TYR A 57 4.24 -2.88 0.73
C TYR A 57 3.55 -3.81 1.73
N MET A 58 2.90 -3.29 2.77
CA MET A 58 2.01 -4.09 3.62
C MET A 58 0.83 -4.62 2.81
N GLY A 59 0.24 -3.81 1.93
CA GLY A 59 -0.80 -4.25 1.00
C GLY A 59 -0.32 -5.38 0.08
N VAL A 60 0.85 -5.25 -0.53
CA VAL A 60 1.44 -6.29 -1.37
C VAL A 60 1.72 -7.56 -0.56
N SER A 61 2.33 -7.44 0.63
CA SER A 61 2.61 -8.57 1.51
C SER A 61 1.33 -9.33 1.89
N ASN A 62 0.24 -8.62 2.18
CA ASN A 62 -1.06 -9.23 2.45
C ASN A 62 -1.62 -9.95 1.22
N MET A 63 -1.40 -9.46 -0.01
CA MET A 63 -1.80 -10.19 -1.21
C MET A 63 -1.05 -11.50 -1.39
N GLU A 64 0.25 -11.51 -1.10
CA GLU A 64 1.11 -12.71 -1.25
C GLU A 64 0.74 -13.84 -0.26
N ILE A 65 0.01 -13.52 0.81
CA ILE A 65 -0.54 -14.49 1.77
C ILE A 65 -2.07 -14.62 1.67
N ASP A 66 -2.64 -14.29 0.51
CA ASP A 66 -4.07 -14.39 0.18
C ASP A 66 -5.04 -13.57 1.07
N GLN A 67 -4.52 -12.60 1.83
CA GLN A 67 -5.33 -11.67 2.64
C GLN A 67 -5.78 -10.47 1.80
N HIS A 68 -6.53 -10.73 0.73
CA HIS A 68 -6.93 -9.70 -0.25
C HIS A 68 -7.79 -8.57 0.34
N LYS A 69 -8.58 -8.86 1.39
CA LYS A 69 -9.40 -7.84 2.05
C LYS A 69 -8.52 -6.83 2.80
N GLU A 70 -7.54 -7.30 3.55
CA GLU A 70 -6.57 -6.48 4.27
C GLU A 70 -5.69 -5.71 3.29
N ALA A 71 -5.23 -6.37 2.23
CA ALA A 71 -4.50 -5.73 1.15
C ALA A 71 -5.30 -4.57 0.52
N SER A 72 -6.58 -4.78 0.23
CA SER A 72 -7.45 -3.75 -0.34
C SER A 72 -7.55 -2.51 0.55
N LYS A 73 -7.65 -2.69 1.88
CA LYS A 73 -7.68 -1.58 2.84
C LYS A 73 -6.39 -0.76 2.77
N SER A 74 -5.25 -1.43 2.68
CA SER A 74 -3.94 -0.78 2.59
C SER A 74 -3.81 0.04 1.30
N PHE A 75 -4.19 -0.52 0.15
CA PHE A 75 -4.17 0.23 -1.11
C PHE A 75 -5.14 1.41 -1.12
N ILE A 76 -6.32 1.27 -0.50
CA ILE A 76 -7.27 2.38 -0.34
C ILE A 76 -6.66 3.52 0.48
N ARG A 77 -5.88 3.22 1.53
CA ARG A 77 -5.18 4.26 2.30
C ARG A 77 -4.15 5.00 1.44
N VAL A 78 -3.37 4.28 0.63
CA VAL A 78 -2.42 4.88 -0.31
C VAL A 78 -3.11 5.81 -1.32
N ILE A 79 -4.23 5.37 -1.90
CA ILE A 79 -4.98 6.15 -2.90
C ILE A 79 -5.55 7.43 -2.27
N LYS A 80 -6.04 7.36 -1.02
CA LYS A 80 -6.68 8.51 -0.34
C LYS A 80 -5.75 9.68 -0.03
N GLN A 81 -4.43 9.50 -0.06
CA GLN A 81 -3.49 10.58 0.22
C GLN A 81 -3.27 11.52 -0.98
N ASP A 82 -3.81 11.19 -2.17
CA ASP A 82 -3.88 11.99 -3.43
C ASP A 82 -2.55 12.57 -3.99
N ASP A 83 -1.48 12.66 -3.20
CA ASP A 83 -0.14 13.12 -3.57
C ASP A 83 0.93 12.15 -3.03
N ASN A 84 1.08 11.00 -3.70
CA ASN A 84 2.21 10.10 -3.48
C ASN A 84 2.53 9.25 -4.72
N LEU A 85 3.76 8.75 -4.76
CA LEU A 85 4.28 7.99 -5.91
C LEU A 85 3.69 6.58 -6.08
N TYR A 86 2.92 6.09 -5.11
CA TYR A 86 2.38 4.72 -5.09
C TYR A 86 0.93 4.65 -5.60
N ILE A 87 0.26 5.78 -5.84
CA ILE A 87 -1.17 5.82 -6.20
C ILE A 87 -1.50 4.89 -7.36
N GLN A 88 -0.87 5.06 -8.53
CA GLN A 88 -1.21 4.25 -9.71
C GLN A 88 -0.95 2.74 -9.50
N LYS A 89 0.08 2.40 -8.72
CA LYS A 89 0.34 1.00 -8.32
C LYS A 89 -0.76 0.51 -7.38
N ALA A 90 -1.10 1.27 -6.35
CA ALA A 90 -2.17 0.92 -5.43
C ALA A 90 -3.53 0.78 -6.13
N GLU A 91 -3.84 1.63 -7.12
CA GLU A 91 -5.06 1.51 -7.93
C GLU A 91 -5.12 0.19 -8.70
N TRP A 92 -3.99 -0.19 -9.32
CA TRP A 92 -3.85 -1.44 -10.04
C TRP A 92 -3.96 -2.67 -9.13
N PHE A 93 -3.22 -2.68 -8.02
CA PHE A 93 -3.25 -3.78 -7.07
C PHE A 93 -4.61 -3.91 -6.37
N LEU A 94 -5.30 -2.79 -6.09
CA LEU A 94 -6.68 -2.80 -5.60
C LEU A 94 -7.62 -3.47 -6.60
N ALA A 95 -7.50 -3.18 -7.90
CA ALA A 95 -8.30 -3.87 -8.92
C ALA A 95 -8.04 -5.39 -8.90
N GLY A 96 -6.78 -5.80 -8.71
CA GLY A 96 -6.39 -7.21 -8.51
C GLY A 96 -7.05 -7.84 -7.29
N CYS A 97 -7.01 -7.18 -6.13
CA CYS A 97 -7.68 -7.65 -4.91
C CYS A 97 -9.18 -7.82 -5.12
N LEU A 98 -9.84 -6.85 -5.75
CA LEU A 98 -11.28 -6.91 -6.02
C LEU A 98 -11.64 -8.09 -6.94
N LEU A 99 -10.80 -8.41 -7.93
CA LEU A 99 -10.99 -9.61 -8.77
C LEU A 99 -10.81 -10.89 -7.96
N ALA A 100 -9.78 -10.96 -7.10
CA ALA A 100 -9.51 -12.13 -6.27
C ALA A 100 -10.62 -12.40 -5.23
N MET A 101 -11.31 -11.35 -4.78
CA MET A 101 -12.46 -11.44 -3.87
C MET A 101 -13.81 -11.66 -4.59
N ASP A 102 -13.81 -11.88 -5.90
CA ASP A 102 -15.01 -11.97 -6.75
C ASP A 102 -15.92 -10.71 -6.68
N GLU A 103 -15.37 -9.56 -6.30
CA GLU A 103 -16.05 -8.27 -6.30
C GLU A 103 -16.06 -7.65 -7.71
N THR A 104 -16.55 -8.42 -8.67
CA THR A 104 -16.44 -8.17 -10.12
C THR A 104 -16.95 -6.78 -10.53
N ASP A 105 -18.06 -6.31 -9.95
CA ASP A 105 -18.61 -4.99 -10.25
C ASP A 105 -17.69 -3.85 -9.80
N GLN A 106 -17.08 -3.98 -8.61
CA GLN A 106 -16.16 -2.99 -8.09
C GLN A 106 -14.85 -3.01 -8.88
N ALA A 107 -14.33 -4.21 -9.17
CA ALA A 107 -13.15 -4.39 -10.01
C ALA A 107 -13.34 -3.73 -11.39
N ARG A 108 -14.49 -3.96 -12.03
CA ARG A 108 -14.81 -3.38 -13.34
C ARG A 108 -14.84 -1.86 -13.30
N ARG A 109 -15.44 -1.26 -12.27
CA ARG A 109 -15.44 0.20 -12.08
C ARG A 109 -14.03 0.73 -11.89
N LYS A 110 -13.21 0.08 -11.07
CA LYS A 110 -11.83 0.50 -10.83
C LYS A 110 -10.97 0.41 -12.09
N LEU A 111 -11.07 -0.70 -12.83
CA LEU A 111 -10.38 -0.88 -14.12
C LEU A 111 -10.85 0.13 -15.17
N ALA A 112 -12.14 0.48 -15.19
CA ALA A 112 -12.65 1.50 -16.11
C ALA A 112 -12.08 2.89 -15.80
N SER A 113 -11.98 3.24 -14.51
CA SER A 113 -11.30 4.47 -14.07
C SER A 113 -9.85 4.49 -14.54
N ILE A 114 -9.10 3.42 -14.32
CA ILE A 114 -7.71 3.28 -14.76
C ILE A 114 -7.57 3.42 -16.28
N ALA A 115 -8.38 2.70 -17.06
CA ALA A 115 -8.33 2.71 -18.52
C ALA A 115 -8.72 4.08 -19.13
N SER A 116 -9.48 4.90 -18.41
CA SER A 116 -9.92 6.23 -18.86
C SER A 116 -8.89 7.34 -18.58
N SER A 117 -7.89 7.08 -17.74
CA SER A 117 -6.87 8.07 -17.38
C SER A 117 -5.69 8.00 -18.35
N SER A 118 -5.53 9.01 -19.19
CA SER A 118 -4.55 9.03 -20.29
C SER A 118 -3.09 8.95 -19.86
N ASN A 119 -2.78 9.26 -18.60
CA ASN A 119 -1.43 9.26 -18.04
C ASN A 119 -1.23 8.13 -17.01
N HIS A 120 -2.17 7.20 -16.91
CA HIS A 120 -2.05 6.09 -15.98
C HIS A 120 -1.25 4.94 -16.60
N TYR A 121 -0.18 4.52 -15.92
CA TYR A 121 0.76 3.50 -16.37
C TYR A 121 0.09 2.20 -16.80
N TYR A 122 -0.95 1.77 -16.08
CA TYR A 122 -1.70 0.54 -16.35
C TYR A 122 -2.95 0.69 -17.24
N MET A 123 -3.14 1.81 -17.95
CA MET A 123 -4.39 2.08 -18.70
C MET A 123 -4.67 1.01 -19.78
N ASP A 124 -3.66 0.60 -20.54
CA ASP A 124 -3.80 -0.34 -21.64
C ASP A 124 -4.13 -1.76 -21.14
N ASP A 125 -3.51 -2.16 -20.02
CA ASP A 125 -3.75 -3.46 -19.42
C ASP A 125 -5.15 -3.54 -18.79
N ALA A 126 -5.60 -2.46 -18.14
CA ALA A 126 -6.97 -2.38 -17.66
C ALA A 126 -8.00 -2.47 -18.82
N ALA A 127 -7.74 -1.80 -19.94
CA ALA A 127 -8.61 -1.88 -21.12
C ALA A 127 -8.67 -3.31 -21.71
N LYS A 128 -7.53 -4.02 -21.76
CA LYS A 128 -7.48 -5.43 -22.20
C LYS A 128 -8.30 -6.35 -21.29
N ILE A 129 -8.18 -6.20 -19.97
CA ILE A 129 -8.95 -6.99 -19.00
C ILE A 129 -10.45 -6.74 -19.19
N LEU A 130 -10.87 -5.47 -19.25
CA LEU A 130 -12.27 -5.10 -19.46
C LEU A 130 -12.87 -5.67 -20.75
N LYS A 131 -12.09 -5.75 -21.83
CA LYS A 131 -12.52 -6.37 -23.09
C LYS A 131 -12.78 -7.87 -22.93
N ARG A 132 -11.98 -8.55 -22.11
CA ARG A 132 -12.14 -9.99 -21.83
C ARG A 132 -13.36 -10.25 -20.94
N MET A 133 -13.63 -9.41 -19.96
CA MET A 133 -14.80 -9.52 -19.06
C MET A 133 -16.15 -9.28 -19.74
N LYS A 134 -16.18 -8.69 -20.94
CA LYS A 134 -17.42 -8.43 -21.71
C LYS A 134 -17.85 -9.60 -22.59
N ARG A 135 -17.02 -10.63 -22.71
CA ARG A 135 -17.28 -11.84 -23.51
C ARG A 135 -17.86 -12.92 -22.62
#